data_AF-A0A933BQB3-F1
#
_entry.id   AF-A0A933BQB3-F1
#
_cell.length_a   1.000
_cell.length_b   1.000
_cell.length_c   1.000
_cell.angle_alpha   90.00
_cell.angle_beta   90.00
_cell.angle_gamma   90.00
#
_symmetry.space_group_name_H-M   'P 1'
#
loop_
_entity.id
_entity.type
_entity.pdbx_description
1 polymer ?
#
loop_
_entity_poly.entity_id
_entity_poly.type
_entity_poly.pdbx_seq_one_letter_code
_entity_poly.pdbx_strand_id
1 'polypeptide(L)'
;MTLLKPTATMLFLYLLSQTSLNTMTGKVVAVNSGDTITLDVSGENFQIRLADIDCPDVKQPFYNPAKKFTERRVLGKKVRV
;
A
#
# COMPACT_ATOMS: atom_id res chain seq x y z
N MET A 1 -25.70 -23.84 -31.47
CA MET A 1 -24.63 -23.23 -30.66
C MET A 1 -24.72 -21.72 -30.85
N THR A 2 -25.59 -21.06 -30.10
CA THR A 2 -25.90 -19.64 -30.30
C THR A 2 -24.71 -18.79 -29.87
N LEU A 3 -24.13 -18.03 -30.81
CA LEU A 3 -23.12 -17.02 -30.52
C LEU A 3 -23.62 -16.12 -29.38
N LEU A 4 -22.83 -16.00 -28.32
CA LEU A 4 -23.06 -15.05 -27.24
C LEU A 4 -23.22 -13.66 -27.86
N LYS A 5 -24.36 -12.99 -27.62
CA LYS A 5 -24.69 -11.71 -28.25
C LYS A 5 -23.62 -10.67 -27.86
N PRO A 6 -23.01 -9.95 -28.82
CA PRO A 6 -21.90 -9.03 -28.54
C PRO A 6 -22.26 -7.93 -27.55
N THR A 7 -23.54 -7.54 -27.49
CA THR A 7 -24.08 -6.62 -26.48
C THR A 7 -24.02 -7.14 -25.06
N ALA A 8 -24.30 -8.43 -24.84
CA ALA A 8 -24.18 -9.06 -23.53
C ALA A 8 -22.71 -9.16 -23.11
N THR A 9 -21.81 -9.44 -24.05
CA THR A 9 -20.35 -9.45 -23.82
C THR A 9 -19.83 -8.06 -23.47
N MET A 10 -20.27 -7.01 -24.17
CA MET A 10 -19.89 -5.61 -23.86
C MET A 10 -20.38 -5.18 -22.48
N LEU A 11 -21.62 -5.50 -22.13
CA LEU A 11 -22.17 -5.19 -20.81
C LEU A 11 -21.43 -5.93 -19.69
N PHE A 12 -21.06 -7.19 -19.93
CA PHE A 12 -20.28 -7.99 -18.99
C PHE A 12 -18.88 -7.42 -18.76
N LEU A 13 -18.18 -6.99 -19.83
CA LEU A 13 -16.88 -6.32 -19.72
C LEU A 13 -16.97 -4.97 -18.98
N TYR A 14 -18.04 -4.22 -19.20
CA TYR A 14 -18.29 -2.97 -18.47
C TYR A 14 -18.48 -3.20 -16.97
N LEU A 15 -19.22 -4.23 -16.57
CA LEU A 15 -19.41 -4.59 -15.15
C LEU A 15 -18.10 -5.05 -14.48
N LEU A 16 -17.23 -5.75 -15.21
CA LEU A 16 -15.91 -6.17 -14.70
C LEU A 16 -14.94 -4.99 -14.48
N SER A 17 -15.15 -3.85 -15.14
CA SER A 17 -14.27 -2.69 -15.03
C SER A 17 -14.43 -1.88 -13.73
N GLN A 18 -15.39 -2.24 -12.86
CA GLN A 18 -15.67 -1.52 -11.61
C GLN A 18 -14.74 -1.93 -10.44
N THR A 19 -13.44 -2.01 -10.68
CA THR A 19 -12.48 -2.23 -9.58
C THR A 19 -12.25 -0.92 -8.83
N SER A 20 -12.69 -0.83 -7.58
CA SER A 20 -12.35 0.30 -6.71
C SER A 20 -10.93 0.14 -6.16
N LEU A 21 -10.14 1.22 -6.23
CA LEU A 21 -8.85 1.26 -5.55
C LEU A 21 -9.11 1.46 -4.06
N ASN A 22 -8.84 0.43 -3.26
CA ASN A 22 -9.11 0.50 -1.82
C ASN A 22 -7.94 1.19 -1.12
N THR A 23 -8.04 2.52 -0.96
CA THR A 23 -7.02 3.31 -0.27
C THR A 23 -7.33 3.48 1.20
N MET A 24 -6.30 3.46 2.03
CA MET A 24 -6.39 3.63 3.47
C MET A 24 -5.68 4.92 3.88
N THR A 25 -6.28 5.71 4.76
CA THR A 25 -5.64 6.92 5.30
C THR A 25 -5.43 6.76 6.81
N GLY A 26 -4.18 6.84 7.25
CA GLY A 26 -3.80 6.61 8.65
C GLY A 26 -2.64 7.50 9.09
N LYS A 27 -2.42 7.56 10.41
CA LYS A 27 -1.24 8.22 10.99
C LYS A 27 -0.12 7.21 11.08
N VAL A 28 1.09 7.56 10.62
CA VAL A 28 2.25 6.70 10.81
C VAL A 28 2.68 6.74 12.27
N VAL A 29 2.54 5.62 12.97
CA VAL A 29 2.87 5.48 14.40
C VAL A 29 4.20 4.79 14.64
N ALA A 30 4.69 4.02 13.66
CA ALA A 30 6.02 3.42 13.70
C ALA A 30 6.63 3.31 12.30
N VAL A 31 7.97 3.26 12.25
CA VAL A 31 8.75 2.91 11.06
C VAL A 31 9.56 1.67 11.41
N ASN A 32 9.29 0.56 10.74
CA ASN A 32 9.89 -0.74 11.00
C ASN A 32 11.22 -0.91 10.25
N SER A 33 11.28 -0.44 9.00
CA SER A 33 12.46 -0.45 8.12
C SER A 33 12.39 0.74 7.14
N GLY A 34 13.28 0.79 6.14
CA GLY A 34 13.23 1.84 5.10
C GLY A 34 11.95 1.80 4.24
N ASP A 35 11.35 0.62 4.08
CA ASP A 35 10.19 0.34 3.21
C ASP A 35 8.95 -0.16 3.99
N THR A 36 9.04 -0.37 5.31
CA THR A 36 7.94 -0.88 6.13
C THR A 36 7.58 0.09 7.24
N ILE A 37 6.28 0.43 7.35
CA ILE A 37 5.72 1.34 8.34
C ILE A 37 4.50 0.72 9.04
N THR A 38 4.11 1.27 10.19
CA THR A 38 2.83 0.95 10.84
C THR A 38 1.93 2.18 10.83
N LEU A 39 0.72 2.02 10.31
CA LEU A 39 -0.34 3.02 10.29
C LEU A 39 -1.35 2.73 11.40
N ASP A 40 -1.71 3.75 12.16
CA ASP A 40 -2.94 3.76 12.95
C ASP A 40 -4.08 4.32 12.08
N VAL A 41 -5.15 3.54 11.96
CA VAL A 41 -6.36 3.88 11.22
C VAL A 41 -7.53 3.63 12.16
N SER A 42 -8.05 4.71 12.72
CA SER A 42 -9.20 4.67 13.64
C SER A 42 -8.98 3.74 14.85
N GLY A 43 -7.75 3.65 15.36
CA GLY A 43 -7.38 2.81 16.51
C GLY A 43 -6.94 1.40 16.17
N GLU A 44 -6.97 1.01 14.89
CA GLU A 44 -6.41 -0.26 14.41
C GLU A 44 -5.06 -0.04 13.73
N ASN A 45 -4.10 -0.90 14.06
CA ASN A 45 -2.73 -0.81 13.55
C ASN A 45 -2.53 -1.74 12.35
N PHE A 46 -2.10 -1.16 11.22
CA PHE A 46 -1.80 -1.87 9.99
C PHE A 46 -0.32 -1.73 9.65
N GLN A 47 0.38 -2.85 9.51
CA GLN A 47 1.74 -2.85 8.98
C GLN A 47 1.68 -2.83 7.45
N ILE A 48 2.33 -1.84 6.85
CA ILE A 48 2.38 -1.63 5.41
C ILE A 48 3.82 -1.75 4.94
N ARG A 49 4.06 -2.61 3.96
CA ARG A 49 5.30 -2.67 3.19
C ARG A 49 5.09 -2.02 1.83
N LEU A 50 5.97 -1.13 1.43
CA LEU A 50 5.91 -0.48 0.12
C LEU A 50 6.16 -1.52 -0.98
N ALA A 51 5.21 -1.65 -1.91
CA ALA A 51 5.37 -2.54 -3.06
C ALA A 51 6.54 -2.09 -3.94
N ASP A 52 7.27 -3.06 -4.49
CA ASP A 52 8.36 -2.88 -5.45
C ASP A 52 9.57 -2.06 -4.96
N ILE A 53 9.62 -1.75 -3.66
CA ILE A 53 10.75 -1.09 -2.99
C ILE A 53 11.39 -2.10 -2.04
N ASP A 54 12.71 -2.24 -2.13
CA ASP A 54 13.49 -3.08 -1.22
C ASP A 54 14.54 -2.24 -0.50
N CYS A 55 14.55 -2.31 0.84
CA CYS A 55 15.47 -1.59 1.69
C CYS A 55 16.34 -2.58 2.47
N PRO A 56 17.55 -2.18 2.91
CA PRO A 56 18.41 -3.07 3.68
C PRO A 56 17.71 -3.58 4.95
N ASP A 57 17.89 -4.86 5.25
CA ASP A 57 17.43 -5.51 6.49
C ASP A 57 18.34 -5.20 7.68
N VAL A 58 17.89 -5.50 8.90
CA VAL A 58 18.56 -5.17 10.18
C VAL A 58 20.07 -5.49 10.20
N LYS A 59 20.50 -6.58 9.56
CA LYS A 59 21.90 -7.04 9.55
C LYS A 59 22.70 -6.58 8.32
N GLN A 60 22.09 -5.85 7.41
CA GLN A 60 22.72 -5.35 6.20
C GLN A 60 23.28 -3.94 6.42
N PRO A 61 24.35 -3.57 5.69
CA PRO A 61 24.82 -2.19 5.64
C PRO A 61 23.68 -1.22 5.28
N PHE A 62 23.71 -0.03 5.87
CA PHE A 62 22.75 1.05 5.60
C PHE A 62 21.30 0.86 6.10
N TYR A 63 20.98 -0.19 6.87
CA TYR A 63 19.67 -0.33 7.54
C TYR A 63 19.27 0.92 8.34
N ASN A 64 20.13 1.36 9.26
CA ASN A 64 19.84 2.51 10.13
C ASN A 64 19.66 3.83 9.33
N PRO A 65 20.54 4.17 8.37
CA PRO A 65 20.31 5.28 7.46
C PRO A 65 18.96 5.24 6.72
N ALA A 66 18.59 4.09 6.13
CA ALA A 66 17.34 3.93 5.38
C ALA A 66 16.12 4.12 6.28
N LYS A 67 16.10 3.45 7.44
CA LYS A 67 15.04 3.61 8.45
C LYS A 67 14.89 5.07 8.90
N LYS A 68 16.00 5.73 9.24
CA LYS A 68 15.99 7.15 9.66
C LYS A 68 15.51 8.09 8.57
N PHE A 69 15.79 7.81 7.29
CA PHE A 69 15.26 8.59 6.18
C PHE A 69 13.73 8.55 6.16
N THR A 70 13.16 7.34 6.26
CA THR A 70 11.70 7.14 6.28
C THR A 70 11.07 7.76 7.53
N GLU A 71 11.67 7.59 8.71
CA GLU A 71 11.23 8.25 9.96
C GLU A 71 11.10 9.77 9.80
N ARG A 72 12.15 10.44 9.33
CA ARG A 72 12.12 11.90 9.09
C ARG A 72 11.03 12.30 8.09
N ARG A 73 10.72 11.41 7.13
CA ARG A 73 9.79 11.73 6.05
C ARG A 73 8.34 11.57 6.45
N VAL A 74 7.99 10.56 7.24
CA VAL A 74 6.59 10.16 7.46
C VAL A 74 6.16 9.95 8.91
N LEU A 75 7.06 9.77 9.89
CA LEU A 75 6.66 9.48 11.28
C LEU A 75 5.77 10.60 11.84
N GLY A 76 4.65 10.21 12.45
CA GLY A 76 3.66 11.13 13.03
C GLY A 76 2.77 11.83 12.01
N LYS A 77 2.99 11.65 10.70
CA LYS A 77 2.18 12.27 9.64
C LYS A 77 1.00 11.39 9.25
N LYS A 78 -0.07 12.03 8.77
CA LYS A 78 -1.20 11.35 8.14
C LYS A 78 -0.85 11.09 6.67
N VAL A 79 -0.91 9.84 6.23
CA VAL A 79 -0.59 9.42 4.87
C VAL A 79 -1.72 8.58 4.30
N ARG A 80 -1.78 8.51 2.97
CA ARG A 80 -2.68 7.64 2.21
C ARG A 80 -1.84 6.55 1.56
N VAL A 81 -2.24 5.30 1.78
CA VAL A 81 -1.67 4.09 1.15
C VAL A 81 -2.73 3.41 0.28
#